data_AF-A0A430RDG4-F1
#
_entry.id   AF-A0A430RDG4-F1
#
_cell.length_a   1.000
_cell.length_b   1.000
_cell.length_c   1.000
_cell.angle_alpha   90.00
_cell.angle_beta   90.00
_cell.angle_gamma   90.00
#
_symmetry.space_group_name_H-M   'P 1'
#
loop_
_entity.id
_entity.type
_entity.pdbx_description
1 polymer ?
#
loop_
_entity_poly.entity_id
_entity_poly.type
_entity_poly.pdbx_seq_one_letter_code
_entity_poly.pdbx_strand_id
1 'polypeptide(L)'
;MIRRLAGVLWALAQTLPDPERDPDLGPFCTYLRQRYGRHPLALCPKEWEEGLLDLIAEAIAEGWDRYGAPSAARDPEGEGFIASFEGPWEPFTVRAQSKREAYREARKAWVRRLLG
;
A
#
# COMPACT_ATOMS: atom_id res chain seq x y z
N MET A 1 -14.35 -2.59 0.14
CA MET A 1 -13.48 -3.11 -0.94
C MET A 1 -12.42 -4.03 -0.37
N ILE A 2 -11.48 -3.54 0.45
CA ILE A 2 -10.39 -4.35 1.05
C ILE A 2 -10.92 -5.59 1.80
N ARG A 3 -11.98 -5.46 2.62
CA ARG A 3 -12.64 -6.60 3.28
C ARG A 3 -13.06 -7.72 2.32
N ARG A 4 -13.67 -7.34 1.19
CA ARG A 4 -14.12 -8.31 0.18
C ARG A 4 -12.93 -8.93 -0.55
N LEU A 5 -11.89 -8.15 -0.83
CA LEU A 5 -10.65 -8.65 -1.41
C LEU A 5 -10.01 -9.69 -0.47
N ALA A 6 -9.87 -9.40 0.82
CA ALA A 6 -9.36 -10.35 1.80
C ALA A 6 -10.18 -11.65 1.83
N GLY A 7 -11.51 -11.55 1.78
CA GLY A 7 -12.38 -12.72 1.67
C GLY A 7 -12.16 -13.54 0.40
N VAL A 8 -11.92 -12.89 -0.75
CA VAL A 8 -11.59 -13.57 -2.01
C VAL A 8 -10.22 -14.24 -1.94
N LEU A 9 -9.21 -13.57 -1.40
CA LEU A 9 -7.86 -14.13 -1.22
C LEU A 9 -7.90 -15.34 -0.27
N TRP A 10 -8.66 -15.23 0.83
CA TRP A 10 -8.87 -16.35 1.74
C TRP A 10 -9.52 -17.53 1.02
N ALA A 11 -10.60 -17.31 0.26
CA ALA A 11 -11.28 -18.36 -0.48
C ALA A 11 -10.37 -19.01 -1.54
N LEU A 12 -9.58 -18.21 -2.26
CA LEU A 12 -8.58 -18.71 -3.21
C LEU A 12 -7.54 -19.58 -2.51
N ALA A 13 -7.02 -19.16 -1.36
CA ALA A 13 -6.04 -19.90 -0.59
C ALA A 13 -6.52 -21.32 -0.26
N GLN A 14 -7.82 -21.47 0.08
CA GLN A 14 -8.42 -22.78 0.39
C GLN A 14 -8.45 -23.75 -0.82
N THR A 15 -8.34 -23.23 -2.04
CA THR A 15 -8.34 -24.05 -3.27
C THR A 15 -6.96 -24.48 -3.72
N LEU A 16 -5.90 -23.88 -3.16
CA LEU A 16 -4.53 -24.13 -3.56
C LEU A 16 -3.92 -25.30 -2.75
N PRO A 17 -3.12 -26.18 -3.38
CA PRO A 17 -2.40 -27.23 -2.65
C PRO A 17 -1.44 -26.69 -1.60
N ASP A 18 -0.79 -25.56 -1.90
CA ASP A 18 0.09 -24.83 -0.99
C ASP A 18 0.03 -23.32 -1.32
N PRO A 19 -0.76 -22.53 -0.57
CA PRO A 19 -0.93 -21.11 -0.83
C PRO A 19 0.31 -20.27 -0.47
N GLU A 20 1.27 -20.80 0.29
CA GLU A 20 2.53 -20.08 0.58
C GLU A 20 3.50 -20.11 -0.61
N ARG A 21 3.36 -21.08 -1.51
CA ARG A 21 4.20 -21.22 -2.71
C ARG A 21 3.63 -20.56 -3.95
N ASP A 22 2.42 -20.02 -3.86
CA ASP A 22 1.83 -19.21 -4.92
C ASP A 22 2.65 -17.92 -5.12
N PRO A 23 2.98 -17.52 -6.37
CA PRO A 23 3.84 -16.38 -6.63
C PRO A 23 3.26 -15.04 -6.15
N ASP A 24 1.93 -14.89 -6.21
CA ASP A 24 1.26 -13.62 -5.91
C ASP A 24 0.70 -13.61 -4.49
N LEU A 25 0.12 -14.73 -4.05
CA LEU A 25 -0.50 -14.89 -2.74
C LEU A 25 0.50 -15.30 -1.64
N GLY A 26 1.56 -16.02 -2.00
CA GLY A 26 2.55 -16.58 -1.08
C GLY A 26 3.23 -15.55 -0.16
N PRO A 27 3.64 -14.37 -0.66
CA PRO A 27 4.17 -13.31 0.20
C PRO A 27 3.18 -12.87 1.29
N PHE A 28 1.90 -12.73 0.95
CA PHE A 28 0.87 -12.37 1.92
C PHE A 28 0.59 -13.50 2.92
N CYS A 29 0.55 -14.75 2.46
CA CYS A 29 0.47 -15.92 3.34
C CYS A 29 1.64 -15.98 4.34
N THR A 30 2.87 -15.70 3.86
CA THR A 30 4.07 -15.64 4.69
C THR A 30 3.94 -14.55 5.76
N TYR A 31 3.47 -13.37 5.38
CA TYR A 31 3.18 -12.28 6.31
C TYR A 31 2.18 -12.70 7.39
N LEU A 32 1.04 -13.30 7.01
CA LEU A 32 0.03 -13.77 7.94
C LEU A 32 0.61 -14.79 8.93
N ARG A 33 1.44 -15.73 8.45
CA ARG A 33 2.10 -16.70 9.32
C ARG A 33 3.02 -16.03 10.33
N GLN A 34 3.85 -15.08 9.89
CA GLN A 34 4.77 -14.35 10.76
C GLN A 34 4.01 -13.55 11.83
N ARG A 35 2.89 -12.91 11.44
CA ARG A 35 2.06 -12.10 12.32
C ARG A 35 1.30 -12.93 13.37
N TYR A 36 0.62 -13.99 12.94
CA TYR A 36 -0.30 -14.76 13.79
C TYR A 36 0.32 -16.02 14.40
N GLY A 37 1.56 -16.37 14.02
CA GLY A 37 2.26 -17.57 14.50
C GLY A 37 1.58 -18.89 14.11
N ARG A 38 0.68 -18.87 13.13
CA ARG A 38 -0.14 -20.01 12.70
C ARG A 38 -0.13 -20.13 11.18
N HIS A 39 -0.39 -21.33 10.68
CA HIS A 39 -0.51 -21.55 9.25
C HIS A 39 -1.68 -20.71 8.66
N PRO A 40 -1.53 -20.05 7.49
CA PRO A 40 -2.55 -19.13 6.95
C PRO A 40 -3.93 -19.75 6.75
N LEU A 41 -3.98 -21.04 6.38
CA LEU A 41 -5.24 -21.80 6.20
C LEU A 41 -6.00 -22.05 7.51
N ALA A 42 -5.34 -21.94 8.67
CA ALA A 42 -5.98 -22.07 9.98
C ALA A 42 -6.60 -20.75 10.47
N LEU A 43 -6.41 -19.66 9.73
CA LEU A 43 -6.95 -18.34 10.06
C LEU A 43 -8.35 -18.18 9.47
N CYS A 44 -9.21 -17.47 10.19
CA CYS A 44 -10.55 -17.14 9.74
C CYS A 44 -10.52 -15.93 8.76
N PRO A 45 -11.60 -15.71 7.99
CA PRO A 45 -11.68 -14.58 7.05
C PRO A 45 -11.42 -13.21 7.68
N LYS A 46 -11.76 -13.02 8.96
CA LYS A 46 -11.53 -11.76 9.68
C LYS A 46 -10.05 -11.51 9.95
N GLU A 47 -9.28 -12.54 10.29
CA GLU A 47 -7.83 -12.43 10.50
C GLU A 47 -7.10 -12.13 9.18
N TRP A 48 -7.61 -12.66 8.07
CA TRP A 48 -7.13 -12.30 6.73
C TRP A 48 -7.44 -10.84 6.36
N GLU A 49 -8.62 -10.33 6.74
CA GLU A 49 -8.96 -8.92 6.56
C GLU A 49 -8.03 -8.00 7.36
N GLU A 50 -7.85 -8.29 8.65
CA GLU A 50 -6.96 -7.53 9.53
C GLU A 50 -5.52 -7.56 9.01
N GLY A 51 -5.01 -8.75 8.69
CA GLY A 51 -3.66 -8.89 8.15
C GLY A 51 -3.45 -8.15 6.83
N LEU A 52 -4.43 -8.11 5.92
CA LEU A 52 -4.31 -7.34 4.68
C LEU A 52 -4.27 -5.83 4.95
N LEU A 53 -5.10 -5.35 5.88
CA LEU A 53 -5.11 -3.94 6.28
C LEU A 53 -3.77 -3.55 6.92
N ASP A 54 -3.25 -4.40 7.80
CA ASP A 54 -1.99 -4.18 8.49
C ASP A 54 -0.81 -4.18 7.52
N LEU A 55 -0.75 -5.15 6.59
CA LEU A 55 0.29 -5.19 5.57
C LEU A 55 0.32 -3.91 4.72
N ILE A 56 -0.84 -3.41 4.30
CA ILE A 56 -0.93 -2.16 3.52
C ILE A 56 -0.50 -0.96 4.38
N ALA A 57 -0.92 -0.91 5.64
CA ALA A 57 -0.58 0.18 6.55
C ALA A 57 0.92 0.21 6.85
N GLU A 58 1.52 -0.95 7.11
CA GLU A 58 2.95 -1.13 7.35
C GLU A 58 3.76 -0.73 6.11
N ALA A 59 3.36 -1.18 4.91
CA ALA A 59 4.04 -0.78 3.67
C ALA A 59 4.03 0.76 3.49
N ILE A 60 2.91 1.42 3.77
CA ILE A 60 2.79 2.88 3.70
C ILE A 60 3.67 3.57 4.76
N ALA A 61 3.65 3.08 6.00
CA ALA A 61 4.45 3.66 7.08
C ALA A 61 5.96 3.50 6.81
N GLU A 62 6.41 2.31 6.44
CA GLU A 62 7.81 2.05 6.08
C GLU A 62 8.25 2.85 4.86
N GLY A 63 7.37 2.99 3.87
CA GLY A 63 7.64 3.84 2.71
C GLY A 63 7.88 5.30 3.12
N TRP A 64 7.09 5.83 4.06
CA TRP A 64 7.30 7.19 4.58
C TRP A 64 8.61 7.30 5.35
N ASP A 65 8.94 6.33 6.19
CA ASP A 65 10.19 6.34 6.96
C ASP A 65 11.41 6.26 6.05
N ARG A 66 11.31 5.51 4.95
CA ARG A 66 12.43 5.29 4.02
C ARG A 66 12.59 6.39 2.98
N TYR A 67 11.50 6.89 2.41
CA TYR A 67 11.54 7.77 1.24
C TYR A 67 10.95 9.17 1.50
N GLY A 68 10.36 9.38 2.68
CA GLY A 68 9.61 10.57 3.00
C GLY A 68 8.17 10.53 2.45
N ALA A 69 7.28 11.19 3.17
CA ALA A 69 5.93 11.45 2.69
C ALA A 69 5.94 12.56 1.63
N PRO A 70 4.98 12.56 0.68
CA PRO A 70 4.82 13.68 -0.23
C PRO A 70 4.68 15.01 0.50
N SER A 71 5.13 16.09 -0.14
CA SER A 71 5.05 17.44 0.41
C SER A 71 4.44 18.40 -0.60
N ALA A 72 3.94 19.54 -0.13
CA ALA A 72 3.36 20.57 -1.00
C ALA A 72 3.73 21.98 -0.54
N ALA A 73 4.15 22.82 -1.49
CA ALA A 73 4.57 24.20 -1.32
C ALA A 73 3.91 25.12 -2.35
N ARG A 74 3.99 26.44 -2.15
CA ARG A 74 3.60 27.40 -3.19
C ARG A 74 4.55 27.29 -4.37
N ASP A 75 4.04 27.46 -5.58
CA ASP A 75 4.88 27.51 -6.78
C ASP A 75 5.72 28.81 -6.78
N PRO A 76 7.05 28.73 -6.86
CA PRO A 76 7.90 29.92 -6.92
C PRO A 76 7.78 30.69 -8.25
N GLU A 77 7.28 30.07 -9.32
CA GLU A 77 7.22 30.65 -10.67
C GLU A 77 5.86 31.29 -11.01
N GLY A 78 4.85 31.24 -10.13
CA GLY A 78 3.53 31.81 -10.45
C GLY A 78 2.44 31.60 -9.40
N GLU A 79 1.18 31.63 -9.84
CA GLU A 79 0.02 31.32 -9.00
C GLU A 79 -0.21 29.80 -8.93
N GLY A 80 -0.21 29.26 -7.71
CA GLY A 80 -0.56 27.86 -7.46
C GLY A 80 0.32 27.16 -6.42
N PHE A 81 0.26 25.84 -6.44
CA PHE A 81 0.99 24.97 -5.53
C PHE A 81 1.64 23.81 -6.28
N ILE A 82 2.86 23.48 -5.87
CA ILE A 82 3.59 22.30 -6.32
C ILE A 82 3.55 21.27 -5.20
N ALA A 83 3.31 20.00 -5.54
CA ALA A 83 3.55 18.89 -4.65
C ALA A 83 4.50 17.88 -5.28
N SER A 84 5.34 17.26 -4.47
CA SER A 84 6.37 16.34 -4.93
C SER A 84 6.68 15.26 -3.90
N PHE A 85 7.35 14.21 -4.38
CA PHE A 85 7.97 13.19 -3.55
C PHE A 85 9.15 12.55 -4.30
N GLU A 86 10.03 11.93 -3.52
CA GLU A 86 11.15 11.12 -4.00
C GLU A 86 10.97 9.65 -3.56
N GLY A 87 11.86 8.78 -4.01
CA GLY A 87 11.84 7.36 -3.70
C GLY A 87 12.78 6.59 -4.63
N PRO A 88 12.66 5.25 -4.70
CA PRO A 88 13.47 4.42 -5.60
C PRO A 88 13.04 4.54 -7.07
N TRP A 89 12.12 5.46 -7.38
CA TRP A 89 11.52 5.71 -8.68
C TRP A 89 11.98 7.07 -9.23
N GLU A 90 11.57 7.39 -10.46
CA GLU A 90 11.71 8.76 -10.96
C GLU A 90 10.99 9.78 -10.05
N PRO A 91 11.62 10.92 -9.72
CA PRO A 91 10.98 11.97 -8.94
C PRO A 91 9.62 12.35 -9.53
N PHE A 92 8.63 12.57 -8.67
CA PHE A 92 7.29 12.96 -9.10
C PHE A 92 7.01 14.39 -8.66
N THR A 93 6.44 15.18 -9.57
CA THR A 93 5.99 16.54 -9.28
C THR A 93 4.65 16.79 -9.97
N VAL A 94 3.75 17.45 -9.26
CA VAL A 94 2.44 17.87 -9.78
C VAL A 94 2.17 19.31 -9.38
N ARG A 95 1.57 20.08 -10.30
CA ARG A 95 1.12 21.45 -10.06
C ARG A 95 -0.40 21.49 -9.98
N ALA A 96 -0.95 22.29 -9.08
CA ALA A 96 -2.39 22.54 -8.99
C ALA A 96 -2.68 23.95 -8.45
N GLN A 97 -3.92 24.40 -8.65
CA GLN A 97 -4.35 25.72 -8.18
C GLN A 97 -4.49 25.80 -6.65
N SER A 98 -4.68 24.66 -5.98
CA SER A 98 -4.78 24.59 -4.52
C SER A 98 -3.78 23.62 -3.89
N LYS A 99 -3.28 23.97 -2.69
CA LYS A 99 -2.40 23.10 -1.90
C LYS A 99 -3.00 21.71 -1.69
N ARG A 100 -4.31 21.67 -1.42
CA ARG A 100 -5.05 20.43 -1.14
C ARG A 100 -5.07 19.50 -2.35
N GLU A 101 -5.27 20.06 -3.54
CA GLU A 101 -5.31 19.30 -4.79
C GLU A 101 -3.92 18.77 -5.14
N ALA A 102 -2.90 19.63 -5.17
CA ALA A 102 -1.52 19.23 -5.44
C ALA A 102 -1.09 18.09 -4.50
N TYR A 103 -1.32 18.28 -3.19
CA TYR A 103 -0.96 17.27 -2.20
C TYR A 103 -1.78 15.97 -2.31
N ARG A 104 -3.04 16.04 -2.73
CA ARG A 104 -3.87 14.84 -2.94
C ARG A 104 -3.32 14.01 -4.09
N GLU A 105 -3.00 14.63 -5.22
CA GLU A 105 -2.52 13.93 -6.40
C GLU A 105 -1.13 13.34 -6.18
N ALA A 106 -0.22 14.09 -5.54
CA ALA A 106 1.08 13.56 -5.12
C ALA A 106 0.94 12.34 -4.19
N ARG A 107 0.06 12.38 -3.19
CA ARG A 107 -0.19 11.24 -2.30
C ARG A 107 -0.75 10.02 -3.01
N LYS A 108 -1.73 10.20 -3.91
CA LYS A 108 -2.27 9.07 -4.68
C LYS A 108 -1.20 8.43 -5.56
N ALA A 109 -0.39 9.24 -6.24
CA ALA A 109 0.69 8.75 -7.07
C ALA A 109 1.75 8.02 -6.23
N TRP A 110 2.09 8.55 -5.05
CA TRP A 110 3.03 7.93 -4.12
C TRP A 110 2.53 6.56 -3.64
N VAL A 111 1.29 6.48 -3.14
CA VAL A 111 0.71 5.21 -2.64
C VAL A 111 0.61 4.17 -3.75
N ARG A 112 0.24 4.58 -4.98
CA ARG A 112 0.24 3.66 -6.13
C ARG A 112 1.63 3.09 -6.36
N ARG A 113 2.62 3.94 -6.63
CA ARG A 113 4.00 3.48 -6.93
C ARG A 113 4.60 2.62 -5.82
N LEU A 114 4.27 2.89 -4.55
CA LEU A 114 4.73 2.07 -3.43
C LEU A 114 4.12 0.65 -3.45
N LEU A 115 2.83 0.54 -3.77
CA LEU A 115 2.09 -0.72 -3.74
C LEU A 115 2.12 -1.49 -5.08
N GLY A 116 2.60 -0.88 -6.16
CA GLY A 116 2.68 -1.45 -7.53
C GLY A 116 1.75 -0.77 -8.54
#